data_AF-A0A8S2B459-F1
#
_entry.id   AF-A0A8S2B459-F1
#
_cell.length_a   1.000
_cell.length_b   1.000
_cell.length_c   1.000
_cell.angle_alpha   90.00
_cell.angle_beta   90.00
_cell.angle_gamma   90.00
#
_symmetry.space_group_name_H-M   'P 1'
#
loop_
_entity.id
_entity.type
_entity.pdbx_description
1 polymer ?
#
loop_
_entity_poly.entity_id
_entity_poly.type
_entity_poly.pdbx_seq_one_letter_code
_entity_poly.pdbx_strand_id
1 'polypeptide(L)' 'MRQIRGVKWGEELRKKIGAAAYIECSSKTQQNVKAVFDTAIKVVLQSPRRKEVTRRRKKHRRSGCSIASIVCGGCTAA' A
#
# COMPACT_ATOMS: atom_id res chain seq x y z
N MET A 1 21.99 -28.10 -8.50
CA MET A 1 21.11 -27.10 -9.14
C MET A 1 20.17 -26.47 -8.09
N ARG A 2 20.42 -25.26 -7.60
CA ARG A 2 19.37 -24.41 -6.99
C ARG A 2 19.07 -23.29 -7.97
N GLN A 3 17.81 -23.18 -8.34
CA GLN A 3 17.38 -22.48 -9.54
C GLN A 3 17.29 -20.96 -9.28
N ILE A 4 18.34 -20.22 -9.64
CA ILE A 4 18.37 -18.73 -9.55
C ILE A 4 17.19 -18.08 -10.31
N ARG A 5 16.59 -18.80 -11.27
CA ARG A 5 15.41 -18.36 -12.04
C ARG A 5 14.09 -18.37 -11.25
N GLY A 6 13.95 -19.20 -10.21
CA GLY A 6 12.69 -19.30 -9.44
C GLY A 6 12.41 -18.05 -8.62
N VAL A 7 13.45 -17.52 -7.97
CA VAL A 7 13.34 -16.40 -7.04
C VAL A 7 12.84 -15.12 -7.71
N LYS A 8 13.34 -14.79 -8.91
CA LYS A 8 12.91 -13.58 -9.65
C LYS A 8 11.43 -13.63 -10.01
N TRP A 9 10.98 -14.75 -10.58
CA TRP A 9 9.57 -14.92 -10.95
C TRP A 9 8.64 -14.91 -9.72
N GLY A 10 9.06 -15.56 -8.63
CA GLY A 10 8.31 -15.55 -7.37
C GLY A 10 8.16 -14.16 -6.77
N GLU A 11 9.23 -13.37 -6.75
CA GLU A 11 9.19 -11.98 -6.27
C GLU A 11 8.36 -11.07 -7.17
N GLU A 12 8.42 -11.24 -8.49
CA GLU A 12 7.55 -10.50 -9.41
C GLU A 12 6.06 -10.84 -9.19
N LEU A 13 5.73 -12.12 -9.00
CA LEU A 13 4.35 -12.53 -8.72
C LEU A 13 3.87 -11.95 -7.39
N ARG A 14 4.69 -12.00 -6.34
CA ARG A 14 4.38 -11.40 -5.03
C ARG A 14 4.00 -9.93 -5.16
N LYS A 15 4.78 -9.16 -5.93
CA LYS A 15 4.50 -7.74 -6.20
C LYS A 15 3.18 -7.56 -6.96
N LYS A 16 2.91 -8.36 -7.99
CA LYS A 16 1.69 -8.29 -8.81
C LYS A 16 0.42 -8.52 -7.99
N ILE A 17 0.44 -9.46 -7.05
CA ILE A 17 -0.73 -9.79 -6.22
C ILE A 17 -0.81 -8.99 -4.91
N GLY A 18 0.20 -8.16 -4.61
CA GLY A 18 0.25 -7.38 -3.37
C GLY A 18 0.45 -8.23 -2.10
N ALA A 19 1.10 -9.39 -2.21
CA ALA A 19 1.37 -10.25 -1.06
C ALA A 19 2.49 -9.68 -0.18
N ALA A 20 2.40 -9.95 1.13
CA ALA A 20 3.33 -9.41 2.12
C ALA A 20 4.77 -9.95 1.94
N ALA A 21 4.93 -11.24 1.64
CA ALA A 21 6.23 -11.90 1.49
C ALA A 21 6.16 -13.07 0.49
N TYR A 22 7.32 -13.48 -0.04
CA TYR A 22 7.53 -14.68 -0.84
C TYR A 22 8.70 -15.44 -0.23
N ILE A 23 8.55 -16.74 -0.02
CA ILE A 23 9.55 -17.58 0.63
C ILE A 23 9.55 -18.94 -0.08
N GLU A 24 10.68 -19.32 -0.66
CA GLU A 24 10.89 -20.68 -1.14
C GLU A 24 11.20 -21.60 0.03
N CYS A 25 10.50 -22.71 0.15
CA CYS A 25 10.69 -23.68 1.22
C CYS A 25 10.67 -25.13 0.70
N SER A 26 11.20 -26.05 1.49
CA SER A 26 11.17 -27.48 1.21
C SER A 26 10.83 -28.23 2.49
N SER A 27 9.65 -28.83 2.54
CA SER A 27 9.22 -29.66 3.68
C SER A 27 10.07 -30.92 3.82
N LYS A 28 10.65 -31.44 2.72
CA LYS A 28 11.51 -32.64 2.76
C LYS A 28 12.82 -32.39 3.51
N THR A 29 13.41 -31.22 3.31
CA THR A 29 14.70 -30.85 3.93
C THR A 29 14.54 -29.83 5.06
N GLN A 30 13.30 -29.51 5.43
CA GLN A 30 12.93 -28.49 6.41
C GLN A 30 13.52 -27.08 6.13
N GLN A 31 13.96 -26.82 4.89
CA GLN A 31 14.50 -25.51 4.52
C GLN A 31 13.40 -24.46 4.52
N ASN A 32 13.64 -23.37 5.25
CA ASN A 32 12.78 -22.19 5.37
C ASN A 32 11.35 -22.46 5.87
N VAL A 33 11.04 -23.67 6.36
CA VAL A 33 9.69 -24.01 6.86
C VAL A 33 9.33 -23.11 8.04
N LYS A 34 10.21 -22.97 9.03
CA LYS A 34 10.02 -22.05 10.15
C LYS A 34 9.85 -20.60 9.69
N ALA A 35 10.63 -20.17 8.69
CA ALA A 35 10.59 -18.79 8.18
C ALA A 35 9.23 -18.43 7.55
N VAL A 36 8.55 -19.39 6.92
CA VAL A 36 7.17 -19.20 6.39
C VAL A 36 6.23 -18.80 7.52
N PHE A 37 6.23 -19.56 8.62
CA PHE A 37 5.33 -19.32 9.75
C PHE A 37 5.72 -18.08 10.56
N ASP A 38 7.02 -17.88 10.84
CA ASP A 38 7.51 -16.68 11.53
C ASP A 38 7.11 -15.41 10.76
N THR A 39 7.22 -15.43 9.44
CA THR A 39 6.88 -14.27 8.60
C THR A 39 5.38 -14.03 8.60
N ALA A 40 4.55 -15.08 8.53
CA ALA A 40 3.09 -14.92 8.64
C ALA A 40 2.69 -14.30 9.98
N ILE A 41 3.28 -14.78 11.08
CA ILE A 41 3.04 -14.24 12.43
C ILE A 41 3.48 -12.77 12.49
N LYS A 42 4.69 -12.45 12.02
CA LYS A 42 5.19 -11.07 11.99
C LYS A 42 4.28 -10.15 11.17
N VAL A 43 3.84 -10.58 9.99
CA VAL A 43 2.92 -9.79 9.16
C VAL A 43 1.63 -9.48 9.90
N VAL A 44 1.07 -10.45 10.63
CA VAL A 44 -0.18 -10.22 11.38
C VAL A 44 0.05 -9.32 12.60
N LEU A 45 1.15 -9.50 13.33
CA LEU A 45 1.44 -8.74 14.55
C LEU A 45 1.94 -7.31 14.28
N GLN A 46 2.77 -7.13 13.25
CA GLN A 46 3.40 -5.86 12.90
C GLN A 46 2.58 -5.04 11.90
N SER A 47 1.65 -5.65 11.17
CA SER A 47 0.71 -4.88 10.36
C SER A 47 0.00 -3.93 11.30
N PRO A 48 0.15 -2.59 11.12
CA PRO A 48 -0.59 -1.63 11.92
C PRO A 48 -2.04 -2.05 11.77
N ARG A 49 -2.69 -2.45 12.89
CA ARG A 49 -4.10 -2.85 12.89
C ARG A 49 -4.79 -1.92 11.93
N ARG A 50 -5.26 -2.45 10.81
CA ARG A 50 -5.88 -1.67 9.75
C ARG A 50 -7.11 -1.09 10.42
N LYS A 51 -6.97 0.06 11.09
CA LYS A 51 -8.05 0.96 11.43
C LYS A 51 -8.63 1.22 10.06
N GLU A 52 -9.70 0.48 9.80
CA GLU A 52 -10.63 0.62 8.71
C GLU A 52 -10.33 1.88 7.92
N VAL A 53 -9.75 1.71 6.73
CA VAL A 53 -9.42 2.83 5.85
C VAL A 53 -10.72 3.33 5.21
N THR A 54 -11.67 3.76 6.04
CA THR A 54 -12.69 4.77 5.75
C THR A 54 -12.10 6.16 6.02
N ARG A 55 -10.86 6.42 5.59
CA ARG A 55 -10.22 7.76 5.59
C ARG A 55 -8.87 7.63 4.87
N ARG A 56 -8.81 7.69 3.55
CA ARG A 56 -8.24 8.87 2.85
C ARG A 56 -8.50 8.85 1.33
N ARG A 57 -9.59 8.22 0.87
CA ARG A 57 -10.21 8.58 -0.42
C ARG A 57 -10.97 9.91 -0.30
N LYS A 58 -10.28 10.99 0.08
CA LYS A 58 -10.73 12.39 -0.09
C LYS A 58 -9.52 13.31 -0.23
N LYS A 59 -8.63 13.05 -1.20
CA LYS A 59 -7.81 14.12 -1.84
C LYS A 59 -8.52 14.69 -3.08
N HIS A 60 -9.85 14.58 -3.09
CA HIS A 60 -10.75 15.37 -3.90
C HIS A 60 -11.84 15.92 -2.97
N ARG A 61 -11.46 16.90 -2.16
CA ARG A 61 -12.39 17.93 -1.71
C ARG A 61 -11.84 19.21 -2.30
N ARG A 62 -12.42 19.64 -3.42
CA ARG A 62 -12.52 21.07 -3.72
C ARG A 62 -13.31 21.66 -2.56
N SER A 63 -12.64 22.02 -1.47
CA SER A 63 -13.24 22.78 -0.39
C SER A 63 -13.12 24.24 -0.81
N GLY A 64 -14.28 24.87 -1.03
CA GLY A 64 -14.38 26.23 -1.53
C GLY A 64 -13.48 27.20 -0.78
N CYS A 65 -12.78 28.03 -1.55
CA CYS A 65 -12.45 29.35 -1.09
C CYS A 65 -13.71 30.18 -1.24
N SER A 66 -14.05 30.86 -0.16
CA SER A 66 -15.27 31.61 0.09
C SER A 66 -15.61 32.57 -1.05
N ILE A 67 -16.91 32.65 -1.37
CA ILE A 67 -17.54 33.86 -1.92
C ILE A 67 -17.10 35.03 -1.01
N ALA A 68 -16.08 35.78 -1.43
CA ALA A 68 -15.58 37.01 -0.81
C ALA A 68 -14.55 37.70 -1.71
N SER A 69 -14.87 37.85 -3.00
CA SER A 69 -14.30 38.91 -3.84
C SER A 69 -15.19 39.21 -5.05
N ILE A 70 -16.51 39.05 -4.88
CA ILE A 70 -17.48 39.88 -5.61
C ILE A 70 -17.47 41.23 -4.89
N VAL A 71 -16.45 42.05 -5.16
CA VAL A 71 -16.59 43.49 -4.94
C VAL A 71 -17.36 43.99 -6.16
N CYS A 72 -18.65 44.20 -5.90
CA CYS A 72 -19.63 44.87 -6.73
C CYS A 72 -19.20 46.33 -7.01
N GLY A 73 -19.38 46.78 -8.26
CA GLY A 73 -19.69 48.16 -8.70
C GLY A 73 -18.63 49.24 -8.44
N GLY A 74 -18.03 49.86 -9.46
CA GLY A 74 -18.60 51.04 -10.16
C GLY A 74 -17.98 52.32 -9.56
N CYS A 75 -17.28 53.20 -10.30
CA CYS A 75 -17.86 54.37 -10.99
C CYS A 75 -16.89 54.94 -12.03
N THR A 76 -17.44 55.41 -13.15
CA THR A 76 -16.84 56.33 -14.13
C THR A 76 -16.81 57.77 -13.58
N ALA A 77 -15.72 58.52 -13.78
CA ALA A 77 -15.75 59.99 -13.95
C ALA A 77 -14.37 60.57 -14.31
N ALA A 78 -14.38 61.43 -15.35
CA ALA A 78 -13.42 62.47 -15.77
C ALA A 78 -12.03 62.05 -16.25
#